data_AF-A0A7Y9LSW4-F1
#
_entry.id   AF-A0A7Y9LSW4-F1
#
_cell.length_a   1.000
_cell.length_b   1.000
_cell.length_c   1.000
_cell.angle_alpha   90.00
_cell.angle_beta   90.00
_cell.angle_gamma   90.00
#
_symmetry.space_group_name_H-M   'P 1'
#
loop_
_entity.id
_entity.type
_entity.pdbx_description
1 polymer ?
#
loop_
_entity_poly.entity_id
_entity_poly.type
_entity_poly.pdbx_seq_one_letter_code
_entity_poly.pdbx_strand_id
1 'polypeptide(L)'
;MLLMIFVLGVWLVSGLRVDSVALRGFSGTLAEHAAELERRVVAAQRRAGQVLGGSWTGVASEEVSGIFDQWFRGAQGVWEALNGLASFAGVSAGAYEVSEKELTAAAQNTSALAGLPPAPTTSSPSASSATSRGGNVPVAW
;
A
#
# COMPACT_ATOMS: atom_id res chain seq x y z
N MET A 1 -16.93 8.76 -31.39
CA MET A 1 -17.70 8.80 -30.11
C MET A 1 -17.18 7.72 -29.16
N LEU A 2 -15.88 7.76 -28.83
CA LEU A 2 -15.23 6.78 -27.93
C LEU A 2 -14.09 7.40 -27.10
N LEU A 3 -13.94 8.73 -27.15
CA LEU A 3 -12.86 9.47 -26.49
C LEU A 3 -13.29 10.13 -25.17
N MET A 4 -14.57 10.00 -24.78
CA MET A 4 -15.14 10.68 -23.62
C MET A 4 -15.24 9.81 -22.36
N ILE A 5 -14.91 8.51 -22.44
CA ILE A 5 -15.02 7.60 -21.29
C ILE A 5 -13.74 7.55 -20.45
N PHE A 6 -12.56 7.79 -21.05
CA PHE A 6 -11.30 7.77 -20.30
C PHE A 6 -11.06 9.02 -19.44
N VAL A 7 -11.61 10.17 -19.82
CA VAL A 7 -11.41 11.41 -19.07
C VAL A 7 -12.32 11.46 -17.82
N LEU A 8 -13.48 10.79 -17.83
CA LEU A 8 -14.38 10.75 -16.66
C LEU A 8 -13.90 9.81 -15.55
N GLY A 9 -13.07 8.80 -15.85
CA GLY A 9 -12.52 7.88 -14.85
C GLY A 9 -11.38 8.46 -14.01
N VAL A 10 -10.65 9.44 -14.57
CA VAL A 10 -9.47 10.05 -13.91
C VAL A 10 -9.87 11.15 -12.91
N TRP A 11 -11.05 11.77 -13.07
CA TRP A 11 -11.50 12.86 -12.21
C TRP A 11 -12.29 12.43 -10.96
N LEU A 12 -12.61 11.13 -10.80
CA LEU A 12 -13.24 10.62 -9.58
C LEU A 12 -12.24 10.19 -8.49
N VAL A 13 -10.93 10.15 -8.80
CA VAL A 13 -9.85 9.86 -7.84
C VAL A 13 -9.44 11.13 -7.10
N SER A 14 -10.41 11.83 -6.50
CA SER A 14 -10.14 12.96 -5.59
C SER A 14 -10.67 12.69 -4.17
N GLY A 15 -10.98 11.43 -3.86
CA GLY A 15 -11.40 11.00 -2.52
C GLY A 15 -11.29 9.49 -2.24
N LEU A 16 -10.55 8.74 -3.07
CA LEU A 16 -10.38 7.30 -2.88
C LEU A 16 -9.28 7.05 -1.84
N ARG A 17 -9.68 6.77 -0.60
CA ARG A 17 -8.84 5.96 0.30
C ARG A 17 -8.64 4.63 -0.42
N VAL A 18 -7.46 4.43 -1.00
CA VAL A 18 -7.13 3.15 -1.62
C VAL A 18 -6.82 2.19 -0.47
N ASP A 19 -7.74 1.27 -0.23
CA ASP A 19 -7.60 0.26 0.81
C ASP A 19 -6.41 -0.66 0.50
N SER A 20 -5.54 -0.84 1.49
CA SER A 20 -4.30 -1.63 1.34
C SER A 20 -4.59 -3.10 1.03
N VAL A 21 -5.72 -3.64 1.50
CA VAL A 21 -6.19 -5.00 1.18
C VAL A 21 -6.61 -5.08 -0.28
N ALA A 22 -7.30 -4.07 -0.80
CA ALA A 22 -7.67 -3.99 -2.21
C ALA A 22 -6.44 -3.92 -3.14
N LEU A 23 -5.44 -3.11 -2.79
CA LEU A 23 -4.17 -3.04 -3.52
C LEU A 23 -3.41 -4.36 -3.50
N ARG A 24 -3.36 -5.03 -2.34
CA ARG A 24 -2.69 -6.34 -2.21
C ARG A 24 -3.42 -7.40 -3.02
N GLY A 25 -4.75 -7.44 -2.99
CA GLY A 25 -5.55 -8.32 -3.84
C GLY A 25 -5.30 -8.07 -5.32
N PHE A 26 -5.30 -6.81 -5.76
CA PHE A 26 -4.99 -6.44 -7.13
C PHE A 26 -3.57 -6.86 -7.55
N SER A 27 -2.58 -6.69 -6.67
CA SER A 27 -1.21 -7.15 -6.92
C SER A 27 -1.13 -8.67 -7.12
N GLY A 28 -1.89 -9.43 -6.32
CA GLY A 28 -2.00 -10.89 -6.45
C GLY A 28 -2.60 -11.30 -7.79
N THR A 29 -3.72 -10.70 -8.19
CA THR A 29 -4.37 -10.96 -9.48
C THR A 29 -3.44 -10.66 -10.67
N LEU A 30 -2.66 -9.56 -10.60
CA LEU A 30 -1.68 -9.24 -11.64
C LEU A 30 -0.56 -10.29 -11.72
N ALA A 31 -0.05 -10.76 -10.58
CA ALA A 31 0.96 -11.80 -10.54
C ALA A 31 0.44 -13.14 -11.09
N GLU A 32 -0.80 -13.51 -10.75
CA GLU A 32 -1.46 -14.70 -11.31
C GLU A 32 -1.62 -14.62 -12.83
N HIS A 33 -2.04 -13.46 -13.35
CA HIS A 33 -2.14 -13.23 -14.78
C HIS A 33 -0.78 -13.25 -15.49
N ALA A 34 0.28 -12.72 -14.86
CA ALA A 34 1.63 -12.82 -15.39
C ALA A 34 2.09 -14.28 -15.50
N ALA A 35 1.88 -15.07 -14.45
CA ALA A 35 2.24 -16.49 -14.45
C ALA A 35 1.43 -17.31 -15.48
N GLU A 36 0.15 -16.99 -15.66
CA GLU A 36 -0.69 -17.63 -16.68
C GLU A 36 -0.25 -17.26 -18.09
N LEU A 37 0.08 -15.98 -18.33
CA LEU A 37 0.62 -15.52 -19.62
C LEU A 37 1.91 -16.27 -19.96
N GLU A 38 2.83 -16.38 -19.01
CA GLU A 38 4.09 -17.11 -19.18
C GLU A 38 3.85 -18.56 -19.61
N ARG A 39 2.96 -19.28 -18.91
CA ARG A 39 2.60 -20.68 -19.26
C ARG A 39 2.09 -20.79 -20.69
N ARG A 40 1.22 -19.86 -21.10
CA ARG A 40 0.65 -19.84 -22.47
C ARG A 40 1.69 -19.52 -23.53
N VAL A 41 2.58 -18.56 -23.25
CA VAL A 41 3.65 -18.17 -24.16
C VAL A 41 4.63 -19.33 -24.37
N VAL A 42 5.05 -20.01 -23.30
CA VAL A 42 5.93 -21.19 -23.39
C VAL A 42 5.24 -22.35 -24.13
N ALA A 43 3.94 -22.56 -23.92
CA ALA A 43 3.18 -23.57 -24.68
C ALA A 43 3.11 -23.23 -26.18
N ALA A 44 2.86 -21.97 -26.52
CA ALA A 44 2.83 -21.49 -27.90
C ALA A 44 4.21 -21.62 -28.57
N GLN A 45 5.30 -21.27 -27.86
CA GLN A 45 6.67 -21.42 -28.36
C GLN A 45 7.02 -22.87 -28.68
N ARG A 46 6.67 -23.81 -27.80
CA ARG A 46 6.87 -25.24 -28.07
C ARG A 46 6.12 -25.71 -29.32
N ARG A 47 4.86 -25.28 -29.47
CA ARG A 47 4.05 -25.62 -30.64
C ARG A 47 4.59 -24.98 -31.92
N ALA A 48 5.00 -23.72 -31.86
CA ALA A 48 5.63 -23.02 -32.98
C ALA A 48 6.93 -23.72 -33.39
N GLY A 49 7.77 -24.12 -32.43
CA GLY A 49 9.01 -24.86 -32.70
C GLY A 49 8.77 -26.22 -33.39
N GLN A 50 7.70 -26.93 -33.05
CA GLN A 50 7.33 -28.19 -33.74
C GLN A 50 6.88 -27.96 -35.19
N VAL A 51 6.19 -26.85 -35.46
CA VAL A 51 5.67 -26.53 -36.79
C VAL A 51 6.76 -25.91 -37.69
N LEU A 52 7.53 -24.96 -37.15
CA LEU A 52 8.59 -24.23 -37.86
C LEU A 52 9.90 -25.02 -37.95
N GLY A 53 10.21 -25.87 -36.96
CA GLY A 53 11.37 -26.76 -36.99
C GLY A 53 11.15 -28.07 -37.72
N GLY A 54 9.93 -28.28 -38.27
CA GLY A 54 9.55 -29.48 -39.00
C GLY A 54 9.87 -29.41 -40.50
N SER A 55 9.03 -30.05 -41.32
CA SER A 55 9.17 -30.12 -42.78
C SER A 55 8.81 -28.82 -43.52
N TRP A 56 8.43 -27.77 -42.79
CA TRP A 56 8.07 -26.49 -43.39
C TRP A 56 9.32 -25.64 -43.61
N THR A 57 9.76 -25.54 -44.86
CA THR A 57 10.96 -24.80 -45.26
C THR A 57 10.66 -23.80 -46.38
N GLY A 58 11.52 -22.79 -46.54
CA GLY A 58 11.43 -21.76 -47.58
C GLY A 58 11.07 -20.37 -47.05
N VAL A 59 10.89 -19.40 -47.96
CA VAL A 59 10.68 -17.98 -47.62
C VAL A 59 9.49 -17.78 -46.66
N ALA A 60 8.41 -18.55 -46.83
CA ALA A 60 7.24 -18.46 -45.95
C ALA A 60 7.52 -18.90 -44.49
N SER A 61 8.41 -19.89 -44.27
CA SER A 61 8.79 -20.29 -42.90
C SER A 61 9.67 -19.23 -42.23
N GLU A 62 10.51 -18.53 -43.00
CA GLU A 62 11.35 -17.44 -42.48
C GLU A 62 10.51 -16.22 -42.07
N GLU A 63 9.56 -15.80 -42.90
CA GLU A 63 8.64 -14.70 -42.58
C GLU A 63 7.82 -14.99 -41.32
N VAL A 64 7.28 -16.21 -41.21
CA VAL A 64 6.48 -16.61 -40.05
C VAL A 64 7.34 -16.71 -38.79
N SER A 65 8.58 -17.19 -38.90
CA SER A 65 9.53 -17.18 -37.77
C SER A 65 9.81 -15.76 -37.29
N GLY A 66 10.02 -14.81 -38.21
CA GLY A 66 10.21 -13.40 -37.87
C GLY A 66 9.01 -12.77 -37.17
N ILE A 67 7.80 -13.05 -37.66
CA ILE A 67 6.55 -12.60 -37.01
C ILE A 67 6.40 -13.24 -35.63
N PHE A 68 6.72 -14.53 -35.50
CA PHE A 68 6.65 -15.26 -34.24
C PHE A 68 7.61 -14.68 -33.19
N ASP A 69 8.84 -14.35 -33.59
CA ASP A 69 9.82 -13.69 -32.71
C ASP A 69 9.37 -12.30 -32.27
N GLN A 70 8.72 -11.54 -33.17
CA GLN A 70 8.15 -10.24 -32.83
C GLN A 70 7.00 -10.38 -31.83
N TRP A 71 6.11 -11.34 -32.04
CA TRP A 71 5.04 -11.66 -31.11
C TRP A 71 5.58 -12.09 -29.74
N PHE A 72 6.60 -12.94 -29.71
CA PHE A 72 7.20 -13.42 -28.46
C PHE A 72 7.80 -12.27 -27.64
N ARG A 73 8.54 -11.37 -28.29
CA ARG A 73 9.06 -10.15 -27.64
C ARG A 73 7.94 -9.27 -27.08
N GLY A 74 6.84 -9.10 -27.83
CA GLY A 74 5.67 -8.38 -27.35
C GLY A 74 5.04 -9.02 -26.11
N ALA A 75 4.93 -10.35 -26.10
CA ALA A 75 4.40 -11.09 -24.96
C ALA A 75 5.29 -10.98 -23.71
N GLN A 76 6.62 -10.98 -23.89
CA GLN A 76 7.57 -10.70 -22.80
C GLN A 76 7.35 -9.30 -22.22
N GLY A 77 7.19 -8.28 -23.07
CA GLY A 77 6.91 -6.91 -22.60
C GLY A 77 5.62 -6.79 -21.78
N VAL A 78 4.57 -7.54 -22.14
CA VAL A 78 3.33 -7.60 -21.35
C VAL A 78 3.58 -8.29 -20.00
N TRP A 79 4.33 -9.39 -19.98
CA TRP A 79 4.69 -10.09 -18.75
C TRP A 79 5.51 -9.21 -17.80
N GLU A 80 6.48 -8.46 -18.33
CA GLU A 80 7.27 -7.51 -17.55
C GLU A 80 6.39 -6.39 -16.97
N ALA A 81 5.48 -5.84 -17.78
CA ALA A 81 4.54 -4.82 -17.31
C ALA A 81 3.63 -5.35 -16.20
N LEU A 82 3.06 -6.55 -16.34
CA LEU A 82 2.20 -7.15 -15.32
C LEU A 82 2.94 -7.36 -14.00
N ASN A 83 4.18 -7.87 -14.05
CA ASN A 83 5.02 -8.02 -12.86
C ASN A 83 5.42 -6.67 -12.25
N GLY A 84 5.73 -5.68 -13.08
CA GLY A 84 6.04 -4.32 -12.64
C GLY A 84 4.86 -3.68 -11.90
N LEU A 85 3.65 -3.78 -12.45
CA LEU A 85 2.44 -3.29 -11.80
C LEU A 85 2.14 -4.07 -10.51
N ALA A 86 2.32 -5.40 -10.51
CA ALA A 86 2.11 -6.21 -9.32
C ALA A 86 3.07 -5.78 -8.18
N SER A 87 4.35 -5.60 -8.51
CA SER A 87 5.36 -5.13 -7.55
C SER A 87 5.02 -3.74 -7.02
N PHE A 88 4.70 -2.79 -7.90
CA PHE A 88 4.32 -1.43 -7.51
C PHE A 88 3.08 -1.41 -6.60
N ALA A 89 2.04 -2.18 -6.94
CA ALA A 89 0.83 -2.29 -6.13
C ALA A 89 1.12 -2.91 -4.75
N GLY A 90 1.99 -3.93 -4.69
CA GLY A 90 2.43 -4.53 -3.43
C GLY A 90 3.21 -3.57 -2.53
N VAL A 91 4.16 -2.82 -3.11
CA VAL A 91 4.92 -1.78 -2.39
C VAL A 91 3.99 -0.68 -1.88
N SER A 92 3.06 -0.23 -2.72
CA SER A 92 2.06 0.78 -2.35
C SER A 92 1.18 0.30 -1.20
N ALA A 93 0.68 -0.94 -1.25
CA ALA A 93 -0.08 -1.54 -0.15
C ALA A 93 0.70 -1.52 1.17
N GLY A 94 1.99 -1.89 1.12
CA GLY A 94 2.87 -1.86 2.30
C GLY A 94 3.05 -0.46 2.87
N ALA A 95 3.23 0.56 2.02
CA ALA A 95 3.35 1.95 2.46
C ALA A 95 2.08 2.46 3.14
N TYR A 96 0.90 2.09 2.63
CA TYR A 96 -0.38 2.43 3.27
C TYR A 96 -0.54 1.73 4.63
N GLU A 97 -0.20 0.44 4.74
CA GLU A 97 -0.28 -0.29 6.03
C GLU A 97 0.65 0.30 7.10
N VAL A 98 1.86 0.73 6.72
CA VAL A 98 2.79 1.40 7.65
C VAL A 98 2.20 2.73 8.12
N SER A 99 1.68 3.53 7.19
CA SER A 99 1.05 4.81 7.50
C SER A 99 -0.15 4.66 8.45
N GLU A 100 -0.98 3.64 8.24
CA GLU A 100 -2.13 3.37 9.14
C GLU A 100 -1.69 2.93 10.53
N LYS A 101 -0.63 2.13 10.65
CA LYS A 101 -0.07 1.73 11.95
C LYS A 101 0.49 2.92 12.72
N GLU A 102 1.21 3.82 12.05
CA GLU A 102 1.76 5.03 12.67
C GLU A 102 0.64 5.97 13.14
N LEU A 103 -0.39 6.19 12.32
CA LEU A 103 -1.56 6.99 12.69
C LEU A 103 -2.31 6.38 13.87
N THR A 104 -2.48 5.06 13.88
CA THR A 104 -3.15 4.36 14.99
C THR A 104 -2.35 4.47 16.28
N ALA A 105 -1.02 4.29 16.22
CA ALA A 105 -0.14 4.47 17.38
C ALA A 105 -0.16 5.92 17.90
N ALA A 106 -0.14 6.91 17.00
CA ALA A 106 -0.26 8.32 17.37
C ALA A 106 -1.62 8.63 18.03
N ALA A 107 -2.72 8.08 17.51
CA ALA A 107 -4.05 8.23 18.09
C ALA A 107 -4.17 7.59 19.49
N GLN A 108 -3.55 6.42 19.70
CA GLN A 108 -3.49 5.77 21.01
C GLN A 108 -2.70 6.61 22.02
N ASN A 109 -1.55 7.17 21.60
CA ASN A 109 -0.74 8.03 22.45
C ASN A 109 -1.47 9.33 22.85
N THR A 110 -2.25 9.90 21.92
CA THR A 110 -3.06 11.10 22.17
C THR A 110 -4.23 10.79 23.11
N SER A 111 -4.85 9.62 22.97
CA SER A 111 -5.93 9.16 23.85
C SER A 111 -5.43 8.87 25.27
N ALA A 112 -4.21 8.34 25.41
CA ALA A 112 -3.56 8.16 26.71
C ALA A 112 -3.28 9.50 27.41
N LEU A 113 -2.93 10.54 26.66
CA LEU A 113 -2.73 11.89 27.19
C LEU A 113 -4.06 12.57 27.57
N ALA A 114 -5.14 12.30 26.85
CA ALA A 114 -6.49 12.80 27.17
C ALA A 114 -7.14 12.09 28.39
N GLY A 115 -6.63 10.92 28.78
CA GLY A 115 -7.05 10.17 29.97
C GLY A 115 -6.39 10.60 31.28
N LEU A 116 -5.57 11.65 31.29
CA LEU A 116 -4.99 12.21 32.52
C LEU A 116 -6.13 12.67 33.47
N PRO A 117 -6.15 12.24 34.75
CA PRO A 117 -7.14 12.72 35.70
C PRO A 117 -7.06 14.25 35.82
N PRO A 118 -8.18 14.96 36.07
CA PRO A 118 -8.15 16.40 36.26
C PRO A 118 -7.10 16.73 37.33
N ALA A 119 -6.23 17.69 37.02
CA ALA A 119 -5.19 18.14 37.95
C ALA A 119 -5.82 18.39 39.33
N PRO A 120 -5.18 17.96 40.44
CA PRO A 120 -5.69 18.26 41.76
C PRO A 120 -5.83 19.78 41.88
N THR A 121 -7.06 20.26 41.98
CA THR A 121 -7.34 21.66 42.24
C THR A 121 -6.68 21.99 43.56
N THR A 122 -5.57 22.71 43.52
CA THR A 122 -4.92 23.24 44.71
C THR A 122 -5.87 24.25 45.34
N SER A 123 -6.63 23.79 46.31
CA SER A 123 -7.45 24.63 47.18
C SER A 123 -6.56 25.74 47.74
N SER A 124 -6.85 26.99 47.38
CA SER A 124 -6.19 28.17 47.94
C SER A 124 -6.28 28.15 49.47
N PRO A 125 -5.20 28.44 50.21
CA PRO A 125 -5.27 28.53 51.67
C PRO A 125 -6.05 29.78 52.05
N SER A 126 -7.27 29.60 52.55
CA SER A 126 -8.00 30.64 53.28
C SER A 126 -7.20 31.03 54.51
N ALA A 127 -6.65 32.25 54.50
CA ALA A 127 -6.13 32.89 55.68
C ALA A 127 -7.26 33.03 56.71
N SER A 128 -7.11 32.41 57.87
CA SER A 128 -7.94 32.67 59.04
C SER A 128 -7.03 33.02 60.20
N SER A 129 -6.98 34.31 60.49
CA SER A 129 -6.45 34.92 61.69
C SER A 129 -7.22 34.43 62.93
N ALA A 130 -6.54 33.80 63.88
CA ALA A 130 -7.05 33.56 65.22
C ALA A 130 -6.00 34.00 66.25
N THR A 131 -6.15 35.24 66.70
CA THR A 131 -5.52 35.82 67.88
C THR A 131 -6.22 35.30 69.14
N SER A 132 -5.52 34.62 70.04
CA SER A 132 -5.86 34.47 71.47
C SER A 132 -4.78 33.62 72.17
N ARG A 133 -3.81 34.22 72.88
CA ARG A 133 -3.81 34.62 74.30
C ARG A 133 -3.60 33.43 75.27
N GLY A 134 -2.50 33.51 76.04
CA GLY A 134 -2.15 32.63 77.16
C GLY A 134 -0.93 31.76 76.80
N GLY A 135 0.14 31.66 77.56
CA GLY A 135 0.47 32.16 78.89
C GLY A 135 1.92 31.76 79.15
N ASN A 136 2.67 32.73 79.65
CA ASN A 136 3.99 32.67 80.25
C ASN A 136 4.40 31.33 80.90
N VAL A 137 5.57 30.78 80.54
CA VAL A 137 6.57 30.34 81.54
C VAL A 137 8.00 30.36 80.95
N PRO A 138 9.03 30.68 81.75
CA PRO A 138 10.35 31.07 81.25
C PRO A 138 11.49 30.09 81.62
N VAL A 139 12.67 30.35 81.01
CA VAL A 139 14.06 29.99 81.41
C VAL A 139 14.44 28.50 81.36
N ALA A 140 15.50 28.14 80.62
CA ALA A 140 16.87 28.10 81.14
C ALA A 140 17.79 27.20 80.30
N TRP A 141 18.98 27.77 80.02
CA TRP A 141 20.19 27.20 79.40
C TRP A 141 20.19 27.10 77.88
#